data_AF-A0A1D3RR56-F1
#
_entry.id   AF-A0A1D3RR56-F1
#
_cell.length_a   1.000
_cell.length_b   1.000
_cell.length_c   1.000
_cell.angle_alpha   90.00
_cell.angle_beta   90.00
_cell.angle_gamma   90.00
#
_symmetry.space_group_name_H-M   'P 1'
#
loop_
_entity.id
_entity.type
_entity.pdbx_description
1 polymer ?
#
loop_
_entity_poly.entity_id
_entity_poly.type
_entity_poly.pdbx_seq_one_letter_code
_entity_poly.pdbx_strand_id
1 'polypeptide(L)'
;MNMFKKNICRVYENMLLYLKKENINFKKKYFCNYEKNDVKKVKFVKYKKENGHSFSHLFLETEIYFEFKGNVFYRGHNLKRLCEMTTFDETAFLLLYKKLPNSTELDEKKNYLKNEYIHFVENEKNIIKIIEMLKSKNLLELIRMCILDLSLVEEHNKDINLNYYKILAISLRLLSIFHLQNSLCENTLTDNVCLFILQNYSNHNMLSNHVSKLECNEGTGVNKIDEMVDKKDKDKLLNVLLTLICESNINENIFLLRLISNMNEENNYFNIYLCAITFYIDIFKNINFDLSLKSFLNLDIYSKKQTEDDINELIGCIPNVDLFFYKNNFFLKKKNILKKYLTDYCSNQSQQSIDTLNHFIKIEDMFFKHKNKYPSPYYYSMLTFYLLNIPVDLLPTIYFLSRLPSIIAHINEQKQNKKIVKYSSVYVGNVPTDIYQS
;
A
#
# COMPACT_ATOMS: atom_id res chain seq x y z
N MET A 1 24.85 13.36 16.28
CA MET A 1 24.39 12.70 17.52
C MET A 1 23.39 13.55 18.34
N ASN A 2 23.54 14.88 18.46
CA ASN A 2 22.62 15.74 19.24
C ASN A 2 21.26 16.07 18.58
N MET A 3 21.12 16.02 17.25
CA MET A 3 19.80 16.17 16.59
C MET A 3 18.90 14.93 16.74
N PHE A 4 19.51 13.73 16.82
CA PHE A 4 18.78 12.46 16.94
C PHE A 4 18.06 12.34 18.29
N LYS A 5 18.71 12.80 19.38
CA LYS A 5 18.08 12.91 20.70
C LYS A 5 16.93 13.93 20.71
N LYS A 6 17.09 15.09 20.06
CA LYS A 6 16.05 16.14 20.03
C LYS A 6 14.77 15.71 19.28
N ASN A 7 14.89 14.96 18.18
CA ASN A 7 13.71 14.54 17.41
C ASN A 7 13.00 13.31 17.99
N ILE A 8 13.75 12.36 18.58
CA ILE A 8 13.17 11.28 19.40
C ILE A 8 12.41 11.88 20.59
N CYS A 9 12.98 12.89 21.26
CA CYS A 9 12.31 13.57 22.37
C CYS A 9 10.96 14.15 21.97
N ARG A 10 10.78 14.78 20.79
CA ARG A 10 9.50 15.38 20.41
C ARG A 10 8.37 14.38 20.13
N VAL A 11 8.66 13.25 19.48
CA VAL A 11 7.65 12.21 19.23
C VAL A 11 7.29 11.49 20.53
N TYR A 12 8.29 11.19 21.35
CA TYR A 12 8.07 10.67 22.70
C TYR A 12 7.37 11.68 23.61
N GLU A 13 7.62 12.98 23.50
CA GLU A 13 6.97 14.03 24.30
C GLU A 13 5.50 14.14 23.96
N ASN A 14 5.12 14.10 22.68
CA ASN A 14 3.70 14.09 22.28
C ASN A 14 2.98 12.81 22.74
N MET A 15 3.67 11.66 22.65
CA MET A 15 3.16 10.38 23.18
C MET A 15 3.06 10.40 24.71
N LEU A 16 4.07 10.93 25.42
CA LEU A 16 4.13 11.04 26.88
C LEU A 16 3.14 12.08 27.42
N LEU A 17 2.89 13.18 26.72
CA LEU A 17 1.85 14.16 27.06
C LEU A 17 0.46 13.54 26.99
N TYR A 18 0.21 12.72 25.96
CA TYR A 18 -1.02 11.95 25.85
C TYR A 18 -1.13 10.88 26.95
N LEU A 19 -0.05 10.15 27.24
CA LEU A 19 -0.02 9.11 28.28
C LEU A 19 -0.11 9.66 29.71
N LYS A 20 0.47 10.85 29.98
CA LYS A 20 0.37 11.56 31.27
C LYS A 20 -1.04 12.11 31.52
N LYS A 21 -1.73 12.59 30.48
CA LYS A 21 -3.15 12.98 30.57
C LYS A 21 -4.06 11.82 31.00
N GLU A 22 -3.64 10.58 30.75
CA GLU A 22 -4.43 9.37 31.00
C GLU A 22 -3.98 8.58 32.25
N ASN A 23 -3.07 9.11 33.08
CA ASN A 23 -2.58 8.47 34.32
C ASN A 23 -2.03 7.03 34.16
N ILE A 24 -1.34 6.73 33.05
CA ILE A 24 -0.80 5.37 32.80
C ILE A 24 0.67 5.26 33.21
N ASN A 25 0.97 4.40 34.20
CA ASN A 25 2.34 4.05 34.62
C ASN A 25 2.79 2.72 33.99
N PHE A 26 3.90 2.72 33.24
CA PHE A 26 4.51 1.48 32.74
C PHE A 26 5.49 0.89 33.77
N LYS A 27 5.20 -0.31 34.27
CA LYS A 27 6.22 -1.14 34.95
C LYS A 27 7.03 -1.89 33.89
N LYS A 28 8.35 -1.63 33.80
CA LYS A 28 9.28 -2.49 33.06
C LYS A 28 9.24 -3.89 33.69
N LYS A 29 8.86 -4.91 32.92
CA LYS A 29 9.05 -6.32 33.29
C LYS A 29 10.22 -6.88 32.47
N TYR A 30 11.25 -7.36 33.17
CA TYR A 30 12.38 -8.07 32.57
C TYR A 30 11.99 -9.54 32.34
N PHE A 31 12.33 -10.09 31.17
CA PHE A 31 11.89 -11.42 30.74
C PHE A 31 12.76 -12.58 31.24
N CYS A 32 13.98 -12.32 31.76
CA CYS A 32 14.83 -13.33 32.38
C CYS A 32 15.63 -12.71 33.54
N ASN A 33 15.48 -13.24 34.75
CA ASN A 33 16.45 -13.03 35.82
C ASN A 33 17.49 -14.16 35.74
N TYR A 34 18.76 -13.82 35.54
CA TYR A 34 19.86 -14.76 35.69
C TYR A 34 20.28 -14.80 37.16
N GLU A 35 20.05 -15.92 37.85
CA GLU A 35 20.79 -16.25 39.07
C GLU A 35 22.05 -17.03 38.67
N LYS A 36 23.21 -16.56 39.13
CA LYS A 36 24.53 -16.89 38.58
C LYS A 36 25.01 -18.34 38.74
N ASN A 37 24.26 -19.26 39.37
CA ASN A 37 24.83 -20.52 39.87
C ASN A 37 24.17 -21.85 39.47
N ASP A 38 23.15 -21.91 38.61
CA ASP A 38 22.49 -23.19 38.28
C ASP A 38 22.61 -23.61 36.80
N VAL A 39 23.75 -24.19 36.42
CA VAL A 39 24.03 -24.68 35.06
C VAL A 39 23.40 -26.07 34.78
N LYS A 40 22.77 -26.73 35.75
CA LYS A 40 22.35 -28.15 35.60
C LYS A 40 20.85 -28.47 35.58
N LYS A 41 19.94 -27.50 35.59
CA LYS A 41 18.50 -27.78 35.40
C LYS A 41 17.82 -26.70 34.57
N VAL A 42 18.02 -26.72 33.25
CA VAL A 42 17.09 -26.04 32.33
C VAL A 42 15.80 -26.85 32.29
N LYS A 43 14.90 -26.59 33.25
CA LYS A 43 13.51 -27.01 33.12
C LYS A 43 12.85 -26.06 32.13
N PHE A 44 12.65 -26.52 30.89
CA PHE A 44 11.72 -25.86 29.99
C PHE A 44 10.33 -25.93 30.60
N VAL A 45 9.89 -24.84 31.22
CA VAL A 45 8.50 -24.69 31.61
C VAL A 45 7.70 -24.68 30.31
N LYS A 46 6.98 -25.76 30.02
CA LYS A 46 5.93 -25.76 29.00
C LYS A 46 4.84 -24.81 29.48
N TYR A 47 4.99 -23.53 29.18
CA TYR A 47 3.89 -22.59 29.32
C TYR A 47 2.80 -23.00 28.33
N LYS A 48 1.62 -23.36 28.87
CA LYS A 48 0.39 -23.40 28.07
C LYS A 48 0.22 -22.03 27.42
N LYS A 49 -0.07 -22.02 26.12
CA LYS A 49 -0.44 -20.81 25.35
C LYS A 49 -1.70 -20.20 25.96
N GLU A 50 -1.54 -19.35 26.96
CA GLU A 50 -2.56 -18.41 27.35
C GLU A 50 -2.41 -17.18 26.45
N ASN A 51 -3.37 -17.01 25.55
CA ASN A 51 -3.61 -15.85 24.71
C ASN A 51 -2.46 -15.40 23.79
N GLY A 52 -2.43 -15.99 22.59
CA GLY A 52 -2.41 -15.27 21.29
C GLY A 52 -1.29 -14.27 20.94
N HIS A 53 -0.37 -13.95 21.83
CA HIS A 53 0.72 -13.02 21.56
C HIS A 53 2.03 -13.76 21.66
N SER A 54 2.58 -14.21 20.52
CA SER A 54 3.97 -14.61 20.46
C SER A 54 4.81 -13.36 20.70
N PHE A 55 5.45 -13.31 21.87
CA PHE A 55 6.23 -12.14 22.23
C PHE A 55 7.61 -12.15 21.51
N SER A 56 7.70 -11.66 20.25
CA SER A 56 8.92 -11.54 19.40
C SER A 56 9.52 -10.12 19.29
N HIS A 57 9.31 -9.24 20.27
CA HIS A 57 9.47 -7.76 20.11
C HIS A 57 10.86 -7.20 19.96
N LEU A 58 11.96 -7.95 20.08
CA LEU A 58 13.27 -7.31 20.02
C LEU A 58 13.76 -7.04 18.57
N PHE A 59 13.04 -7.52 17.55
CA PHE A 59 13.49 -7.53 16.15
C PHE A 59 12.73 -6.58 15.20
N LEU A 60 11.65 -5.94 15.67
CA LEU A 60 10.65 -5.26 14.83
C LEU A 60 10.26 -3.88 15.38
N GLU A 61 11.21 -3.18 15.99
CA GLU A 61 10.98 -1.81 16.44
C GLU A 61 10.72 -0.93 15.21
N THR A 62 9.59 -0.24 15.23
CA THR A 62 9.25 0.79 14.25
C THR A 62 8.52 1.96 14.90
N GLU A 63 8.88 3.17 14.48
CA GLU A 63 8.18 4.43 14.80
C GLU A 63 7.24 4.87 13.67
N ILE A 64 7.11 4.07 12.61
CA ILE A 64 6.36 4.42 11.40
C ILE A 64 4.87 4.14 11.59
N TYR A 65 4.53 2.98 12.15
CA TYR A 65 3.16 2.50 12.31
C TYR A 65 2.94 1.99 13.73
N PHE A 66 1.82 2.38 14.35
CA PHE A 66 1.34 1.68 15.54
C PHE A 66 -0.18 1.74 15.66
N GLU A 67 -0.71 0.82 16.45
CA GLU A 67 -2.13 0.76 16.78
C GLU A 67 -2.32 0.95 18.28
N PHE A 68 -3.26 1.81 18.67
CA PHE A 68 -3.54 2.09 20.07
C PHE A 68 -5.02 2.38 20.29
N LYS A 69 -5.63 1.73 21.31
CA LYS A 69 -7.06 1.85 21.66
C LYS A 69 -8.00 1.83 20.44
N GLY A 70 -7.79 0.88 19.52
CA GLY A 70 -8.61 0.74 18.31
C GLY A 70 -8.33 1.73 17.18
N ASN A 71 -7.42 2.68 17.36
CA ASN A 71 -7.00 3.64 16.33
C ASN A 71 -5.67 3.22 15.69
N VAL A 72 -5.43 3.74 14.49
CA VAL A 72 -4.21 3.53 13.70
C VAL A 72 -3.46 4.85 13.60
N PHE A 73 -2.14 4.80 13.69
CA PHE A 73 -1.28 5.99 13.65
C PHE A 73 -0.12 5.80 12.68
N TYR A 74 0.15 6.84 11.89
CA TYR A 74 1.36 6.94 11.08
C TYR A 74 2.25 8.02 11.68
N ARG A 75 3.49 7.68 12.07
CA ARG A 75 4.46 8.61 12.68
C ARG A 75 3.87 9.44 13.85
N GLY A 76 2.95 8.86 14.62
CA GLY A 76 2.26 9.54 15.73
C GLY A 76 0.97 10.28 15.36
N HIS A 77 0.65 10.44 14.08
CA HIS A 77 -0.58 11.11 13.64
C HIS A 77 -1.73 10.10 13.47
N ASN A 78 -2.89 10.42 14.03
CA ASN A 78 -4.08 9.58 13.90
C ASN A 78 -4.51 9.49 12.42
N LEU A 79 -4.69 8.27 11.91
CA LEU A 79 -4.99 8.02 10.51
C LEU A 79 -6.31 8.67 10.05
N LYS A 80 -7.34 8.71 10.90
CA LYS A 80 -8.59 9.42 10.57
C LYS A 80 -8.34 10.90 10.31
N ARG A 81 -7.48 11.51 11.14
CA ARG A 81 -7.13 12.93 11.01
C ARG A 81 -6.30 13.20 9.76
N LEU A 82 -5.39 12.30 9.40
CA LEU A 82 -4.66 12.38 8.13
C LEU A 82 -5.63 12.32 6.94
N CYS A 83 -6.56 11.35 6.93
CA CYS A 83 -7.57 11.26 5.88
C CYS A 83 -8.42 12.55 5.74
N GLU A 84 -8.70 13.25 6.84
CA GLU A 84 -9.45 14.51 6.84
C GLU A 84 -8.63 15.69 6.33
N MET A 85 -7.40 15.88 6.86
CA MET A 85 -6.65 17.12 6.72
C MET A 85 -5.56 17.12 5.66
N THR A 86 -5.05 15.96 5.27
CA THR A 86 -3.84 15.87 4.46
C THR A 86 -4.10 15.20 3.14
N THR A 87 -3.30 15.56 2.16
CA THR A 87 -3.14 14.86 0.89
C THR A 87 -2.26 13.63 1.06
N PHE A 88 -2.32 12.73 0.07
CA PHE A 88 -1.46 11.56 -0.02
C PHE A 88 0.01 12.01 -0.11
N ASP A 89 0.30 13.04 -0.90
CA ASP A 89 1.64 13.62 -1.07
C ASP A 89 2.20 14.14 0.28
N GLU A 90 1.38 14.82 1.09
CA GLU A 90 1.76 15.23 2.45
C GLU A 90 1.98 14.03 3.38
N THR A 91 1.19 12.98 3.23
CA THR A 91 1.36 11.74 4.01
C THR A 91 2.63 10.98 3.58
N ALA A 92 2.93 10.93 2.29
CA ALA A 92 4.18 10.39 1.77
C ALA A 92 5.37 11.18 2.32
N PHE A 93 5.28 12.51 2.33
CA PHE A 93 6.27 13.39 2.95
C PHE A 93 6.42 13.09 4.45
N LEU A 94 5.33 12.90 5.20
CA LEU A 94 5.36 12.51 6.61
C LEU A 94 6.13 11.20 6.84
N LEU A 95 5.91 10.18 6.00
CA LEU A 95 6.58 8.89 6.14
C LEU A 95 8.09 9.01 5.86
N LEU A 96 8.46 9.74 4.82
CA LEU A 96 9.85 9.91 4.35
C LEU A 96 10.67 10.85 5.26
N TYR A 97 10.09 11.97 5.69
CA TYR A 97 10.79 13.04 6.40
C TYR A 97 10.43 13.13 7.89
N LYS A 98 9.55 12.25 8.39
CA LYS A 98 9.14 12.13 9.81
C LYS A 98 8.40 13.36 10.36
N LYS A 99 7.93 14.26 9.50
CA LYS A 99 7.13 15.45 9.84
C LYS A 99 6.21 15.78 8.67
N LEU A 100 5.09 16.47 8.94
CA LEU A 100 4.29 17.07 7.86
C LEU A 100 5.07 18.23 7.21
N PRO A 101 4.92 18.43 5.89
CA PRO A 101 5.59 19.52 5.19
C PRO A 101 4.93 20.87 5.52
N ASN A 102 5.70 21.95 5.37
CA ASN A 102 5.11 23.27 5.14
C ASN A 102 4.86 23.49 3.63
N SER A 103 4.22 24.59 3.25
CA SER A 103 3.89 24.87 1.84
C SER A 103 5.13 24.88 0.94
N THR A 104 6.22 25.53 1.39
CA THR A 104 7.46 25.65 0.61
C THR A 104 8.12 24.29 0.40
N GLU A 105 8.19 23.45 1.43
CA GLU A 105 8.78 22.11 1.36
C GLU A 105 7.97 21.20 0.44
N LEU A 106 6.64 21.30 0.50
CA LEU A 106 5.77 20.53 -0.38
C LEU A 106 5.94 20.97 -1.84
N ASP A 107 5.97 22.28 -2.10
CA ASP A 107 6.14 22.84 -3.44
C ASP A 107 7.52 22.52 -4.04
N GLU A 108 8.58 22.55 -3.23
CA GLU A 108 9.91 22.08 -3.65
C GLU A 108 9.89 20.62 -4.11
N LYS A 109 9.24 19.72 -3.36
CA LYS A 109 9.17 18.31 -3.74
C LYS A 109 8.26 18.05 -4.93
N LYS A 110 7.17 18.81 -5.08
CA LYS A 110 6.35 18.80 -6.30
C LYS A 110 7.15 19.24 -7.51
N ASN A 111 7.91 20.32 -7.41
CA ASN A 111 8.76 20.80 -8.51
C ASN A 111 9.85 19.79 -8.86
N TYR A 112 10.48 19.17 -7.86
CA TYR A 112 11.43 18.08 -8.09
C TYR A 112 10.78 16.92 -8.85
N LEU A 113 9.59 16.46 -8.43
CA LEU A 113 8.83 15.41 -9.11
C LEU A 113 8.47 15.79 -10.56
N LYS A 114 8.01 17.03 -10.80
CA LYS A 114 7.70 17.56 -12.14
C LYS A 114 8.95 17.57 -13.03
N ASN A 115 10.10 18.00 -12.50
CA ASN A 115 11.35 18.04 -13.25
C ASN A 115 11.84 16.63 -13.62
N GLU A 116 11.81 15.67 -12.69
CA GLU A 116 12.19 14.28 -12.98
C GLU A 116 11.25 13.64 -14.01
N TYR A 117 9.95 13.98 -13.96
CA TYR A 117 8.96 13.50 -14.94
C TYR A 117 9.26 14.02 -16.35
N ILE A 118 9.68 15.28 -16.47
CA ILE A 118 10.06 15.90 -17.75
C ILE A 118 11.43 15.38 -18.24
N HIS A 119 12.43 15.29 -17.36
CA HIS A 119 13.76 14.81 -17.73
C HIS A 119 13.74 13.40 -18.29
N PHE A 120 12.88 12.53 -17.76
CA PHE A 120 12.71 11.17 -18.28
C PHE A 120 12.26 11.13 -19.76
N VAL A 121 11.64 12.21 -20.27
CA VAL A 121 11.19 12.32 -21.67
C VAL A 121 12.35 12.15 -22.66
N GLU A 122 13.54 12.63 -22.31
CA GLU A 122 14.72 12.57 -23.18
C GLU A 122 15.16 11.12 -23.46
N ASN A 123 14.81 10.17 -22.57
CA ASN A 123 15.14 8.74 -22.68
C ASN A 123 14.01 7.88 -23.27
N GLU A 124 12.87 8.47 -23.66
CA GLU A 124 11.65 7.72 -24.07
C GLU A 124 11.85 6.83 -25.29
N LYS A 125 12.75 7.19 -26.21
CA LYS A 125 12.98 6.41 -27.44
C LYS A 125 13.49 4.99 -27.16
N ASN A 126 14.28 4.81 -26.10
CA ASN A 126 14.76 3.50 -25.70
C ASN A 126 13.66 2.71 -24.98
N ILE A 127 12.78 3.39 -24.26
CA ILE A 127 11.69 2.79 -23.51
C ILE A 127 10.57 2.32 -24.43
N ILE A 128 10.21 3.10 -25.46
CA ILE A 128 9.23 2.67 -26.46
C ILE A 128 9.71 1.37 -27.13
N LYS A 129 11.00 1.27 -27.46
CA LYS A 129 11.58 0.02 -27.97
C LYS A 129 11.47 -1.12 -26.96
N ILE A 130 11.73 -0.87 -25.66
CA ILE A 130 11.57 -1.88 -24.60
C ILE A 130 10.09 -2.30 -24.48
N ILE A 131 9.14 -1.38 -24.56
CA ILE A 131 7.69 -1.64 -24.55
C ILE A 131 7.31 -2.50 -25.76
N GLU A 132 7.78 -2.17 -26.95
CA GLU A 132 7.55 -2.94 -28.18
C GLU A 132 8.12 -4.35 -28.09
N MET A 133 9.27 -4.52 -27.43
CA MET A 133 9.89 -5.83 -27.18
C MET A 133 9.14 -6.63 -26.11
N LEU A 134 8.60 -5.96 -25.08
CA LEU A 134 7.81 -6.57 -24.02
C LEU A 134 6.41 -6.92 -24.55
N LYS A 135 6.28 -8.14 -25.09
CA LYS A 135 4.97 -8.75 -25.40
C LYS A 135 4.01 -8.83 -24.20
N SER A 136 4.49 -8.57 -22.98
CA SER A 136 3.74 -8.63 -21.72
C SER A 136 2.97 -7.35 -21.45
N LYS A 137 1.66 -7.47 -21.20
CA LYS A 137 0.78 -6.36 -20.78
C LYS A 137 0.92 -5.96 -19.29
N ASN A 138 2.02 -6.31 -18.61
CA ASN A 138 2.18 -6.05 -17.18
C ASN A 138 3.01 -4.78 -16.92
N LEU A 139 2.36 -3.74 -16.43
CA LEU A 139 2.98 -2.45 -16.19
C LEU A 139 4.03 -2.48 -15.06
N LEU A 140 3.86 -3.33 -14.04
CA LEU A 140 4.87 -3.49 -12.99
C LEU A 140 6.18 -4.08 -13.55
N GLU A 141 6.09 -4.97 -14.53
CA GLU A 141 7.27 -5.53 -15.21
C GLU A 141 8.01 -4.46 -16.03
N LEU A 142 7.26 -3.60 -16.72
CA LEU A 142 7.83 -2.47 -17.45
C LEU A 142 8.55 -1.51 -16.49
N ILE A 143 7.91 -1.14 -15.37
CA ILE A 143 8.51 -0.30 -14.34
C ILE A 143 9.77 -0.97 -13.78
N ARG A 144 9.74 -2.29 -13.53
CA ARG A 144 10.90 -3.05 -13.02
C ARG A 144 12.09 -2.97 -13.98
N MET A 145 11.85 -3.09 -15.29
CA MET A 145 12.91 -2.99 -16.29
C MET A 145 13.48 -1.59 -16.42
N CYS A 146 12.64 -0.55 -16.38
CA CYS A 146 13.13 0.82 -16.37
C CYS A 146 13.94 1.13 -15.11
N ILE A 147 13.50 0.68 -13.93
CA ILE A 147 14.26 0.84 -12.67
C ILE A 147 15.62 0.12 -12.77
N LEU A 148 15.68 -1.05 -13.41
CA LEU A 148 16.94 -1.78 -13.61
C LEU A 148 17.89 -0.98 -14.51
N ASP A 149 17.40 -0.45 -15.64
CA ASP A 149 18.21 0.36 -16.56
C ASP A 149 18.77 1.60 -15.85
N LEU A 150 17.93 2.33 -15.10
CA LEU A 150 18.36 3.49 -14.32
C LEU A 150 19.40 3.14 -13.26
N SER A 151 19.29 1.96 -12.64
CA SER A 151 20.26 1.49 -11.64
C SER A 151 21.68 1.32 -12.19
N LEU A 152 21.83 1.16 -13.50
CA LEU A 152 23.11 1.01 -14.18
C LEU A 152 23.73 2.35 -14.60
N VAL A 153 22.89 3.38 -14.82
CA VAL A 153 23.31 4.67 -15.36
C VAL A 153 23.51 5.71 -14.26
N GLU A 154 22.70 5.66 -13.19
CA GLU A 154 22.66 6.73 -12.21
C GLU A 154 23.72 6.64 -11.11
N GLU A 155 24.40 7.76 -10.89
CA GLU A 155 25.25 7.95 -9.72
C GLU A 155 24.42 8.01 -8.44
N HIS A 156 24.96 7.45 -7.36
CA HIS A 156 24.27 7.34 -6.09
C HIS A 156 23.96 8.70 -5.47
N ASN A 157 22.67 9.06 -5.46
CA ASN A 157 22.21 10.29 -4.83
C ASN A 157 22.35 10.21 -3.31
N LYS A 158 22.82 11.29 -2.67
CA LYS A 158 23.05 11.33 -1.21
C LYS A 158 21.74 11.39 -0.43
N ASP A 159 20.71 12.04 -0.99
CA ASP A 159 19.38 12.07 -0.36
C ASP A 159 18.52 10.92 -0.88
N ILE A 160 18.38 9.95 0.00
CA ILE A 160 17.62 8.73 -0.20
C ILE A 160 16.15 9.00 -0.52
N ASN A 161 15.58 10.03 0.10
CA ASN A 161 14.16 10.32 -0.04
C ASN A 161 13.85 10.90 -1.42
N LEU A 162 14.83 11.47 -2.13
CA LEU A 162 14.65 11.95 -3.50
C LEU A 162 14.42 10.80 -4.49
N ASN A 163 15.00 9.63 -4.22
CA ASN A 163 14.81 8.45 -5.05
C ASN A 163 13.34 8.01 -5.12
N TYR A 164 12.54 8.29 -4.08
CA TYR A 164 11.09 8.09 -4.12
C TYR A 164 10.46 8.88 -5.26
N TYR A 165 10.70 10.19 -5.29
CA TYR A 165 10.08 11.10 -6.25
C TYR A 165 10.55 10.77 -7.66
N LYS A 166 11.81 10.41 -7.82
CA LYS A 166 12.35 9.97 -9.10
C LYS A 166 11.62 8.74 -9.64
N ILE A 167 11.51 7.67 -8.84
CA ILE A 167 10.82 6.45 -9.25
C ILE A 167 9.33 6.70 -9.45
N LEU A 168 8.72 7.55 -8.63
CA LEU A 168 7.33 7.95 -8.80
C LEU A 168 7.14 8.67 -10.14
N ALA A 169 7.96 9.65 -10.47
CA ALA A 169 7.91 10.39 -11.74
C ALA A 169 7.97 9.44 -12.94
N ILE A 170 8.96 8.55 -12.93
CA ILE A 170 9.20 7.56 -13.99
C ILE A 170 8.01 6.62 -14.12
N SER A 171 7.49 6.12 -12.99
CA SER A 171 6.34 5.23 -12.98
C SER A 171 5.07 5.91 -13.49
N LEU A 172 4.82 7.17 -13.11
CA LEU A 172 3.70 7.97 -13.61
C LEU A 172 3.84 8.26 -15.10
N ARG A 173 5.06 8.47 -15.60
CA ARG A 173 5.32 8.66 -17.02
C ARG A 173 5.08 7.38 -17.81
N LEU A 174 5.59 6.24 -17.34
CA LEU A 174 5.33 4.92 -17.95
C LEU A 174 3.84 4.57 -17.95
N LEU A 175 3.12 4.86 -16.86
CA LEU A 175 1.67 4.77 -16.78
C LEU A 175 1.00 5.55 -17.92
N SER A 176 1.45 6.79 -18.18
CA SER A 176 0.89 7.63 -19.25
C SER A 176 1.14 7.04 -20.64
N ILE A 177 2.36 6.57 -20.90
CA ILE A 177 2.76 5.98 -22.19
C ILE A 177 2.00 4.67 -22.44
N PHE A 178 1.91 3.80 -21.44
CA PHE A 178 1.37 2.45 -21.57
C PHE A 178 -0.14 2.44 -21.87
N HIS A 179 -0.92 3.32 -21.22
CA HIS A 179 -2.37 3.32 -21.34
C HIS A 179 -2.95 4.29 -22.36
N LEU A 180 -2.29 5.42 -22.64
CA LEU A 180 -2.87 6.43 -23.52
C LEU A 180 -2.60 6.18 -25.01
N GLN A 181 -1.71 5.25 -25.38
CA GLN A 181 -1.30 4.91 -26.76
C GLN A 181 -0.98 6.12 -27.67
N ASN A 182 -0.83 7.32 -27.08
CA ASN A 182 -0.71 8.57 -27.77
C ASN A 182 0.76 8.97 -27.91
N SER A 183 1.08 9.47 -29.09
CA SER A 183 2.33 10.15 -29.41
C SER A 183 2.70 11.16 -28.34
N LEU A 184 3.80 10.93 -27.62
CA LEU A 184 4.60 11.96 -26.94
C LEU A 184 3.77 13.05 -26.24
N CYS A 185 2.68 12.70 -25.55
CA CYS A 185 1.82 13.72 -24.96
C CYS A 185 2.63 14.51 -23.92
N GLU A 186 2.69 15.84 -24.09
CA GLU A 186 3.11 16.84 -23.10
C GLU A 186 2.10 16.88 -21.92
N ASN A 187 1.69 15.74 -21.39
CA ASN A 187 0.83 15.69 -20.21
C ASN A 187 1.65 16.21 -19.03
N THR A 188 1.44 17.49 -18.72
CA THR A 188 2.06 18.14 -17.58
C THR A 188 1.64 17.41 -16.31
N LEU A 189 2.64 17.00 -15.52
CA LEU A 189 2.37 16.43 -14.22
C LEU A 189 1.61 17.46 -13.38
N THR A 190 0.41 17.10 -12.93
CA THR A 190 -0.47 17.97 -12.16
C THR A 190 0.06 18.20 -10.74
N ASP A 191 -0.65 18.99 -9.92
CA ASP A 191 -0.17 19.41 -8.60
C ASP A 191 -0.05 18.31 -7.55
N ASN A 192 -0.72 17.17 -7.72
CA ASN A 192 -0.58 16.02 -6.82
C ASN A 192 -0.86 14.69 -7.56
N VAL A 193 -0.50 13.57 -6.93
CA VAL A 193 -0.62 12.22 -7.53
C VAL A 193 -2.07 11.82 -7.81
N CYS A 194 -3.01 12.17 -6.92
CA CYS A 194 -4.43 11.81 -7.06
C CYS A 194 -5.07 12.50 -8.26
N LEU A 195 -4.83 13.80 -8.41
CA LEU A 195 -5.28 14.61 -9.53
C LEU A 195 -4.69 14.11 -10.85
N PHE A 196 -3.42 13.69 -10.85
CA PHE A 196 -2.80 13.12 -12.04
C PHE A 196 -3.54 11.84 -12.46
N ILE A 197 -3.82 10.94 -11.52
CA ILE A 197 -4.54 9.69 -11.80
C ILE A 197 -5.95 9.98 -12.32
N LEU A 198 -6.68 10.87 -11.65
CA LEU A 198 -8.07 11.18 -12.04
C LEU A 198 -8.13 11.84 -13.41
N GLN A 199 -7.25 12.80 -13.70
CA GLN A 199 -7.29 13.50 -14.99
C GLN A 199 -6.95 12.59 -16.18
N ASN A 200 -6.00 11.67 -16.00
CA ASN A 200 -5.56 10.79 -17.09
C ASN A 200 -6.41 9.52 -17.23
N TYR A 201 -7.07 9.06 -16.15
CA TYR A 201 -7.71 7.74 -16.14
C TYR A 201 -9.17 7.70 -15.69
N SER A 202 -9.75 8.81 -15.20
CA SER A 202 -11.17 8.86 -14.79
C SER A 202 -12.13 9.21 -15.93
N ASN A 203 -11.66 9.76 -17.07
CA ASN A 203 -12.53 10.35 -18.10
C ASN A 203 -12.53 9.64 -19.47
N HIS A 204 -13.69 9.00 -19.73
CA HIS A 204 -14.55 8.94 -20.92
C HIS A 204 -14.99 7.51 -21.28
N ASN A 205 -16.28 7.23 -21.03
CA ASN A 205 -17.08 6.23 -21.74
C ASN A 205 -16.69 4.74 -21.65
N MET A 206 -16.34 4.21 -20.47
CA MET A 206 -16.45 2.76 -20.26
C MET A 206 -17.89 2.28 -20.02
N LEU A 207 -18.82 3.19 -19.71
CA LEU A 207 -20.25 2.88 -19.53
C LEU A 207 -21.08 2.95 -20.83
N SER A 208 -20.53 3.41 -21.96
CA SER A 208 -21.29 3.53 -23.22
C SER A 208 -21.10 2.39 -24.22
N ASN A 209 -20.27 1.38 -23.91
CA ASN A 209 -20.09 0.22 -24.80
C ASN A 209 -21.09 -0.91 -24.57
N HIS A 210 -22.07 -0.73 -23.67
CA HIS A 210 -23.13 -1.71 -23.43
C HIS A 210 -24.57 -1.20 -23.56
N VAL A 211 -24.80 0.04 -24.00
CA VAL A 211 -26.15 0.51 -24.34
C VAL A 211 -26.09 1.35 -25.61
N SER A 212 -26.92 0.97 -26.58
CA SER A 212 -27.14 1.61 -27.86
C SER A 212 -27.26 3.14 -27.77
N LYS A 213 -26.53 3.82 -28.66
CA LYS A 213 -26.62 5.26 -28.98
C LYS A 213 -28.07 5.76 -28.93
N LEU A 214 -28.35 6.65 -27.99
CA LEU A 214 -29.40 7.66 -28.14
C LEU A 214 -28.72 9.01 -27.93
N GLU A 215 -28.71 9.77 -29.02
CA GLU A 215 -28.25 11.16 -29.08
C GLU A 215 -29.04 12.00 -28.08
N CYS A 216 -28.34 12.82 -27.28
CA CYS A 216 -28.97 13.91 -26.56
C CYS A 216 -28.09 15.15 -26.65
N ASN A 217 -28.72 16.20 -27.17
CA ASN A 217 -28.17 17.48 -27.53
C ASN A 217 -27.60 18.26 -26.33
N GLU A 218 -26.61 19.09 -26.64
CA GLU A 218 -25.96 20.04 -25.74
C GLU A 218 -26.96 21.00 -25.08
N GLY A 219 -27.00 20.98 -23.75
CA GLY A 219 -27.77 21.89 -22.90
C GLY A 219 -26.86 22.63 -21.93
N THR A 220 -26.87 23.94 -22.02
CA THR A 220 -25.99 24.92 -21.38
C THR A 220 -26.37 25.23 -19.92
N GLY A 221 -25.35 25.42 -19.06
CA GLY A 221 -25.45 26.30 -17.88
C GLY A 221 -25.54 25.67 -16.48
N VAL A 222 -25.98 24.42 -16.33
CA VAL A 222 -26.13 23.75 -15.01
C VAL A 222 -24.89 22.92 -14.62
N ASN A 223 -24.03 22.57 -15.58
CA ASN A 223 -23.06 21.48 -15.40
C ASN A 223 -21.75 21.84 -14.67
N LYS A 224 -21.36 23.11 -14.55
CA LYS A 224 -20.01 23.44 -14.03
C LYS A 224 -19.84 23.24 -12.52
N ILE A 225 -20.88 23.52 -11.74
CA ILE A 225 -20.82 23.41 -10.27
C ILE A 225 -20.84 21.93 -9.86
N ASP A 226 -21.73 21.15 -10.47
CA ASP A 226 -21.84 19.71 -10.20
C ASP A 226 -20.57 18.96 -10.67
N GLU A 227 -19.99 19.31 -11.81
CA GLU A 227 -18.69 18.78 -12.26
C GLU A 227 -17.54 19.14 -11.30
N MET A 228 -17.52 20.36 -10.74
CA MET A 228 -16.51 20.77 -9.77
C MET A 228 -16.64 20.03 -8.44
N VAL A 229 -17.88 19.80 -7.98
CA VAL A 229 -18.16 19.04 -6.76
C VAL A 229 -17.77 17.57 -6.95
N ASP A 230 -18.17 16.95 -8.07
CA ASP A 230 -17.80 15.57 -8.42
C ASP A 230 -16.27 15.39 -8.45
N LYS A 231 -15.56 16.30 -9.11
CA LYS A 231 -14.09 16.26 -9.16
C LYS A 231 -13.44 16.32 -7.77
N LYS A 232 -13.99 17.13 -6.86
CA LYS A 232 -13.48 17.26 -5.49
C LYS A 232 -13.78 16.02 -4.64
N ASP A 233 -14.96 15.43 -4.81
CA ASP A 233 -15.37 14.22 -4.09
C ASP A 233 -14.55 13.02 -4.56
N LYS A 234 -14.31 12.89 -5.87
CA LYS A 234 -13.41 11.89 -6.45
C LYS A 234 -11.98 12.02 -5.93
N ASP A 235 -11.43 13.24 -5.95
CA ASP A 235 -10.09 13.52 -5.41
C ASP A 235 -10.01 13.15 -3.93
N LYS A 236 -11.02 13.53 -3.13
CA LYS A 236 -11.07 13.19 -1.70
C LYS A 236 -11.10 11.69 -1.48
N LEU A 237 -11.93 10.94 -2.20
CA LEU A 237 -12.04 9.49 -2.04
C LEU A 237 -10.74 8.78 -2.43
N LEU A 238 -10.14 9.13 -3.57
CA LEU A 238 -8.87 8.54 -4.01
C LEU A 238 -7.74 8.88 -3.03
N ASN A 239 -7.67 10.13 -2.57
CA ASN A 239 -6.70 10.57 -1.59
C ASN A 239 -6.77 9.76 -0.29
N VAL A 240 -7.99 9.53 0.22
CA VAL A 240 -8.21 8.69 1.40
C VAL A 240 -7.77 7.25 1.12
N LEU A 241 -8.13 6.69 -0.03
CA LEU A 241 -7.73 5.34 -0.41
C LEU A 241 -6.21 5.18 -0.35
N LEU A 242 -5.47 6.02 -1.10
CA LEU A 242 -4.01 5.95 -1.19
C LEU A 242 -3.37 6.14 0.19
N THR A 243 -3.88 7.06 1.01
CA THR A 243 -3.43 7.27 2.39
C THR A 243 -3.60 6.00 3.26
N LEU A 244 -4.73 5.30 3.14
CA LEU A 244 -5.00 4.10 3.93
C LEU A 244 -4.09 2.92 3.54
N ILE A 245 -3.85 2.71 2.23
CA ILE A 245 -3.05 1.57 1.73
C ILE A 245 -1.54 1.81 1.77
N CYS A 246 -1.11 3.07 1.92
CA CYS A 246 0.29 3.50 1.89
C CYS A 246 1.21 2.74 2.85
N GLU A 247 0.75 2.45 4.07
CA GLU A 247 1.53 1.77 5.13
C GLU A 247 0.78 0.52 5.60
N SER A 248 1.43 -0.55 6.03
CA SER A 248 0.72 -1.73 6.57
C SER A 248 1.48 -2.49 7.65
N ASN A 249 2.21 -1.76 8.48
CA ASN A 249 3.15 -2.31 9.45
C ASN A 249 4.23 -3.19 8.79
N ILE A 250 5.11 -3.77 9.60
CA ILE A 250 6.10 -4.73 9.14
C ILE A 250 5.40 -6.06 8.81
N ASN A 251 5.03 -6.22 7.53
CA ASN A 251 4.61 -7.49 6.95
C ASN A 251 5.83 -8.27 6.42
N GLU A 252 5.61 -9.47 5.90
CA GLU A 252 6.68 -10.37 5.40
C GLU A 252 7.56 -9.68 4.34
N ASN A 253 6.96 -8.97 3.39
CA ASN A 253 7.71 -8.26 2.33
C ASN A 253 8.55 -7.12 2.90
N ILE A 254 7.98 -6.28 3.77
CA ILE A 254 8.70 -5.19 4.43
C ILE A 254 9.83 -5.75 5.30
N PHE A 255 9.58 -6.86 5.99
CA PHE A 255 10.59 -7.55 6.78
C PHE A 255 11.76 -8.02 5.91
N LEU A 256 11.49 -8.69 4.77
CA LEU A 256 12.52 -9.11 3.82
C LEU A 256 13.30 -7.93 3.24
N LEU A 257 12.62 -6.83 2.87
CA LEU A 257 13.29 -5.62 2.37
C LEU A 257 14.19 -4.98 3.44
N ARG A 258 13.75 -4.97 4.71
CA ARG A 258 14.59 -4.52 5.84
C ARG A 258 15.83 -5.40 5.98
N LEU A 259 15.71 -6.72 5.85
CA LEU A 259 16.87 -7.62 5.90
C LEU A 259 17.87 -7.34 4.78
N ILE A 260 17.39 -7.24 3.54
CA ILE A 260 18.23 -6.95 2.37
C ILE A 260 18.93 -5.59 2.54
N SER A 261 18.23 -4.58 3.05
CA SER A 261 18.78 -3.24 3.23
C SER A 261 19.97 -3.14 4.18
N ASN A 262 20.12 -4.09 5.12
CA ASN A 262 21.28 -4.14 6.01
C ASN A 262 22.55 -4.67 5.32
N MET A 263 22.41 -5.44 4.25
CA MET A 263 23.55 -6.07 3.56
C MET A 263 24.21 -5.13 2.55
N ASN A 264 23.50 -4.11 2.09
CA ASN A 264 24.02 -3.13 1.13
C ASN A 264 24.68 -1.96 1.89
N GLU A 265 26.02 -1.97 1.97
CA GLU A 265 26.80 -0.85 2.52
C GLU A 265 26.71 0.40 1.65
N GLU A 266 26.62 0.22 0.33
CA GLU A 266 26.36 1.29 -0.61
C GLU A 266 24.86 1.67 -0.59
N ASN A 267 24.58 2.96 -0.72
CA ASN A 267 23.23 3.51 -0.79
C ASN A 267 22.54 3.18 -2.13
N ASN A 268 22.66 1.93 -2.60
CA ASN A 268 21.98 1.45 -3.80
C ASN A 268 20.53 1.08 -3.47
N TYR A 269 19.67 2.11 -3.50
CA TYR A 269 18.24 1.97 -3.26
C TYR A 269 17.53 1.28 -4.42
N PHE A 270 18.03 1.40 -5.65
CA PHE A 270 17.45 0.77 -6.83
C PHE A 270 17.31 -0.74 -6.66
N ASN A 271 18.32 -1.41 -6.10
CA ASN A 271 18.24 -2.85 -5.79
C ASN A 271 17.07 -3.17 -4.85
N ILE A 272 16.81 -2.32 -3.85
CA ILE A 272 15.71 -2.56 -2.91
C ILE A 272 14.36 -2.31 -3.59
N TYR A 273 14.25 -1.30 -4.47
CA TYR A 273 13.05 -1.12 -5.29
C TYR A 273 12.82 -2.27 -6.27
N LEU A 274 13.88 -2.82 -6.88
CA LEU A 274 13.81 -4.00 -7.73
C LEU A 274 13.30 -5.22 -6.95
N CYS A 275 13.77 -5.44 -5.73
CA CYS A 275 13.23 -6.47 -4.85
C CYS A 275 11.76 -6.18 -4.50
N ALA A 276 11.44 -4.95 -4.12
CA ALA A 276 10.10 -4.56 -3.74
C ALA A 276 9.11 -4.80 -4.87
N ILE A 277 9.37 -4.28 -6.07
CA ILE A 277 8.49 -4.44 -7.22
C ILE A 277 8.35 -5.91 -7.63
N THR A 278 9.42 -6.72 -7.49
CA THR A 278 9.36 -8.17 -7.74
C THR A 278 8.36 -8.85 -6.81
N PHE A 279 8.28 -8.47 -5.53
CA PHE A 279 7.26 -9.01 -4.62
C PHE A 279 5.83 -8.65 -5.06
N TYR A 280 5.59 -7.42 -5.54
CA TYR A 280 4.25 -7.05 -6.01
C TYR A 280 3.89 -7.69 -7.35
N ILE A 281 4.87 -7.87 -8.26
CA ILE A 281 4.67 -8.65 -9.48
C ILE A 281 4.23 -10.07 -9.12
N ASP A 282 4.90 -10.71 -8.17
CA ASP A 282 4.56 -12.07 -7.74
C ASP A 282 3.15 -12.14 -7.10
N ILE A 283 2.82 -11.18 -6.21
CA ILE A 283 1.48 -11.07 -5.61
C ILE A 283 0.37 -10.98 -6.67
N PHE A 284 0.61 -10.23 -7.75
CA PHE A 284 -0.42 -9.94 -8.76
C PHE A 284 -0.32 -10.80 -10.03
N LYS A 285 0.70 -11.66 -10.16
CA LYS A 285 1.07 -12.34 -11.42
C LYS A 285 -0.08 -13.08 -12.11
N ASN A 286 -0.93 -13.74 -11.32
CA ASN A 286 -2.03 -14.57 -11.81
C ASN A 286 -3.42 -13.98 -11.50
N ILE A 287 -3.46 -12.69 -11.15
CA ILE A 287 -4.68 -12.01 -10.73
C ILE A 287 -5.25 -11.24 -11.91
N ASN A 288 -6.49 -11.54 -12.28
CA ASN A 288 -7.26 -10.75 -13.23
C ASN A 288 -8.31 -9.93 -12.46
N PHE A 289 -8.03 -8.64 -12.28
CA PHE A 289 -8.90 -7.74 -11.49
C PHE A 289 -10.22 -7.47 -12.21
N ASP A 290 -10.23 -7.33 -13.54
CA ASP A 290 -11.46 -7.19 -14.33
C ASP A 290 -12.41 -8.38 -14.16
N LEU A 291 -11.89 -9.61 -14.29
CA LEU A 291 -12.69 -10.82 -14.08
C LEU A 291 -13.18 -10.91 -12.63
N SER A 292 -12.31 -10.62 -11.66
CA SER A 292 -12.68 -10.64 -10.24
C SER A 292 -13.79 -9.63 -9.94
N LEU A 293 -13.68 -8.41 -10.46
CA LEU A 293 -14.68 -7.36 -10.31
C LEU A 293 -16.03 -7.80 -10.91
N LYS A 294 -16.04 -8.33 -12.14
CA LYS A 294 -17.25 -8.85 -12.79
C LYS A 294 -17.88 -9.98 -11.98
N SER A 295 -17.08 -10.91 -11.45
CA SER A 295 -17.56 -11.98 -10.57
C SER A 295 -18.22 -11.43 -9.30
N PHE A 296 -17.64 -10.41 -8.65
CA PHE A 296 -18.24 -9.80 -7.46
C PHE A 296 -19.51 -9.01 -7.78
N LEU A 297 -19.54 -8.25 -8.88
CA LEU A 297 -20.73 -7.49 -9.30
C LEU A 297 -21.91 -8.42 -9.61
N ASN A 298 -21.66 -9.56 -10.26
CA ASN A 298 -22.69 -10.50 -10.70
C ASN A 298 -23.03 -11.58 -9.66
N LEU A 299 -22.46 -11.51 -8.44
CA LEU A 299 -22.64 -12.56 -7.44
C LEU A 299 -24.04 -12.48 -6.81
N ASP A 300 -24.89 -13.49 -7.00
CA ASP A 300 -26.25 -13.48 -6.48
C ASP A 300 -26.33 -13.85 -4.99
N ILE A 301 -26.49 -12.85 -4.11
CA ILE A 301 -26.50 -13.02 -2.63
C ILE A 301 -27.91 -12.88 -2.04
N TYR A 302 -28.87 -12.41 -2.84
CA TYR A 302 -30.21 -12.06 -2.37
C TYR A 302 -31.15 -13.27 -2.28
N SER A 303 -30.70 -14.47 -2.67
CA SER A 303 -31.51 -15.69 -2.62
C SER A 303 -31.71 -16.15 -1.16
N LYS A 304 -32.98 -16.32 -0.76
CA LYS A 304 -33.40 -16.50 0.65
C LYS A 304 -33.03 -17.85 1.30
N LYS A 305 -32.43 -18.79 0.56
CA LYS A 305 -31.99 -20.10 1.07
C LYS A 305 -30.68 -20.47 0.41
N GLN A 306 -29.56 -20.14 1.04
CA GLN A 306 -28.25 -20.63 0.64
C GLN A 306 -27.81 -21.63 1.70
N THR A 307 -27.61 -22.88 1.29
CA THR A 307 -26.92 -23.89 2.10
C THR A 307 -25.43 -23.56 2.16
N GLU A 308 -24.68 -24.19 3.08
CA GLU A 308 -23.22 -24.00 3.11
C GLU A 308 -22.55 -24.43 1.80
N ASP A 309 -23.10 -25.43 1.12
CA ASP A 309 -22.60 -25.93 -0.17
C ASP A 309 -22.82 -24.91 -1.29
N ASP A 310 -23.99 -24.27 -1.35
CA ASP A 310 -24.27 -23.20 -2.33
C ASP A 310 -23.27 -22.04 -2.17
N ILE A 311 -22.95 -21.68 -0.91
CA ILE A 311 -21.99 -20.61 -0.60
C ILE A 311 -20.58 -21.01 -1.02
N ASN A 312 -20.21 -22.27 -0.82
CA ASN A 312 -18.90 -22.78 -1.23
C ASN A 312 -18.74 -22.74 -2.75
N GLU A 313 -19.79 -23.10 -3.48
CA GLU A 313 -19.81 -23.04 -4.94
C GLU A 313 -19.71 -21.59 -5.43
N LEU A 314 -20.51 -20.67 -4.87
CA LEU A 314 -20.45 -19.23 -5.18
C LEU A 314 -19.05 -18.64 -4.94
N ILE A 315 -18.40 -19.01 -3.83
CA ILE A 315 -17.04 -18.57 -3.51
C ILE A 315 -16.03 -19.17 -4.50
N GLY A 316 -16.23 -20.43 -4.90
CA GLY A 316 -15.39 -21.13 -5.89
C GLY A 316 -15.42 -20.49 -7.28
N CYS A 317 -16.52 -19.81 -7.64
CA CYS A 317 -16.63 -19.06 -8.90
C CYS A 317 -15.79 -17.78 -8.93
N ILE A 318 -15.35 -17.26 -7.77
CA ILE A 318 -14.58 -16.01 -7.70
C ILE A 318 -13.09 -16.32 -7.95
N PRO A 319 -12.48 -15.80 -9.02
CA PRO A 319 -11.07 -16.04 -9.28
C PRO A 319 -10.20 -15.42 -8.19
N ASN A 320 -9.23 -16.20 -7.69
CA ASN A 320 -8.24 -15.75 -6.70
C ASN A 320 -8.84 -15.09 -5.44
N VAL A 321 -9.96 -15.61 -4.95
CA VAL A 321 -10.70 -15.05 -3.81
C VAL A 321 -9.86 -14.84 -2.54
N ASP A 322 -8.80 -15.64 -2.36
CA ASP A 322 -7.90 -15.55 -1.20
C ASP A 322 -7.08 -14.25 -1.17
N LEU A 323 -6.89 -13.57 -2.31
CA LEU A 323 -6.29 -12.23 -2.34
C LEU A 323 -7.26 -11.20 -1.73
N PHE A 324 -8.56 -11.36 -1.96
CA PHE A 324 -9.59 -10.41 -1.55
C PHE A 324 -10.09 -10.67 -0.13
N PHE A 325 -10.04 -11.92 0.34
CA PHE A 325 -10.53 -12.32 1.65
C PHE A 325 -9.56 -13.27 2.36
N TYR A 326 -9.10 -12.88 3.55
CA TYR A 326 -8.15 -13.67 4.33
C TYR A 326 -8.50 -13.68 5.82
N LYS A 327 -7.94 -14.62 6.60
CA LYS A 327 -8.32 -14.85 8.01
C LYS A 327 -7.92 -13.74 8.99
N ASN A 328 -7.01 -12.86 8.57
CA ASN A 328 -6.39 -11.86 9.43
C ASN A 328 -7.15 -10.52 9.31
N ASN A 329 -7.25 -9.77 10.39
CA ASN A 329 -8.02 -8.55 10.48
C ASN A 329 -7.18 -7.26 10.44
N PHE A 330 -5.90 -7.31 10.01
CA PHE A 330 -5.02 -6.13 9.96
C PHE A 330 -5.62 -4.93 9.21
N PHE A 331 -6.39 -5.15 8.14
CA PHE A 331 -7.00 -4.05 7.38
C PHE A 331 -8.35 -3.58 7.94
N LEU A 332 -8.92 -4.26 8.94
CA LEU A 332 -10.27 -4.03 9.45
C LEU A 332 -10.52 -2.58 9.87
N LYS A 333 -9.57 -1.97 10.60
CA LYS A 333 -9.67 -0.59 11.09
C LYS A 333 -9.65 0.41 9.93
N LYS A 334 -8.77 0.19 8.95
CA LYS A 334 -8.60 1.06 7.78
C LYS A 334 -9.79 0.95 6.82
N LYS A 335 -10.26 -0.29 6.60
CA LYS A 335 -11.50 -0.59 5.89
C LYS A 335 -12.68 0.19 6.46
N ASN A 336 -12.86 0.23 7.79
CA ASN A 336 -13.96 0.99 8.40
C ASN A 336 -13.86 2.50 8.12
N ILE A 337 -12.66 3.06 8.03
CA ILE A 337 -12.44 4.45 7.61
C ILE A 337 -12.84 4.60 6.14
N LEU A 338 -12.33 3.74 5.26
CA LEU A 338 -12.64 3.78 3.82
C LEU A 338 -14.15 3.63 3.54
N LYS A 339 -14.83 2.71 4.22
CA LYS A 339 -16.28 2.48 4.09
C LYS A 339 -17.08 3.74 4.39
N LYS A 340 -16.67 4.55 5.38
CA LYS A 340 -17.31 5.84 5.67
C LYS A 340 -17.20 6.81 4.49
N TYR A 341 -16.02 6.95 3.91
CA TYR A 341 -15.85 7.82 2.74
C TYR A 341 -16.54 7.28 1.49
N LEU A 342 -16.62 5.95 1.33
CA LEU A 342 -17.39 5.32 0.27
C LEU A 342 -18.88 5.57 0.42
N THR A 343 -19.44 5.47 1.64
CA THR A 343 -20.86 5.78 1.87
C THR A 343 -21.17 7.24 1.55
N ASP A 344 -20.30 8.16 2.00
CA ASP A 344 -20.46 9.60 1.77
C ASP A 344 -20.37 9.93 0.27
N TYR A 345 -19.43 9.30 -0.45
CA TYR A 345 -19.30 9.45 -1.91
C TYR A 345 -20.52 8.89 -2.65
N CYS A 346 -20.93 7.66 -2.37
CA CYS A 346 -22.07 7.03 -3.05
C CYS A 346 -23.38 7.77 -2.80
N SER A 347 -23.59 8.31 -1.59
CA SER A 347 -24.80 9.11 -1.29
C SER A 347 -24.90 10.40 -2.11
N ASN A 348 -23.77 10.96 -2.54
CA ASN A 348 -23.73 12.20 -3.33
C ASN A 348 -23.82 11.95 -4.84
N GLN A 349 -23.67 10.70 -5.30
CA GLN A 349 -23.49 10.38 -6.72
C GLN A 349 -24.78 9.86 -7.36
N SER A 350 -25.19 8.63 -7.03
CA SER A 350 -26.36 7.99 -7.64
C SER A 350 -26.86 6.80 -6.84
N GLN A 351 -28.14 6.46 -7.00
CA GLN A 351 -28.73 5.26 -6.37
C GLN A 351 -27.99 3.98 -6.78
N GLN A 352 -27.56 3.87 -8.04
CA GLN A 352 -26.81 2.72 -8.53
C GLN A 352 -25.48 2.54 -7.77
N SER A 353 -24.79 3.64 -7.45
CA SER A 353 -23.55 3.58 -6.67
C SER A 353 -23.79 3.10 -5.22
N ILE A 354 -24.92 3.50 -4.61
CA ILE A 354 -25.35 3.06 -3.29
C ILE A 354 -25.67 1.56 -3.31
N ASP A 355 -26.41 1.10 -4.32
CA ASP A 355 -26.78 -0.30 -4.47
C ASP A 355 -25.53 -1.18 -4.68
N THR A 356 -24.57 -0.69 -5.48
CA THR A 356 -23.27 -1.34 -5.68
C THR A 356 -22.48 -1.46 -4.38
N LEU A 357 -22.40 -0.38 -3.58
CA LEU A 357 -21.72 -0.41 -2.29
C LEU A 357 -22.41 -1.38 -1.32
N ASN A 358 -23.74 -1.34 -1.22
CA ASN A 358 -24.51 -2.24 -0.37
C ASN A 358 -24.33 -3.71 -0.76
N HIS A 359 -24.22 -3.98 -2.07
CA HIS A 359 -23.89 -5.30 -2.59
C HIS A 359 -22.54 -5.80 -2.07
N PHE A 360 -21.49 -4.99 -2.18
CA PHE A 360 -20.15 -5.33 -1.68
C PHE A 360 -20.12 -5.51 -0.15
N ILE A 361 -20.90 -4.72 0.59
CA ILE A 361 -21.03 -4.89 2.05
C ILE A 361 -21.68 -6.24 2.39
N LYS A 362 -22.68 -6.68 1.63
CA LYS A 362 -23.31 -8.00 1.83
C LYS A 362 -22.37 -9.16 1.52
N ILE A 363 -21.56 -9.04 0.47
CA ILE A 363 -20.49 -10.01 0.18
C ILE A 363 -19.55 -10.10 1.39
N GLU A 364 -19.10 -8.95 1.90
CA GLU A 364 -18.24 -8.90 3.08
C GLU A 364 -18.84 -9.65 4.27
N ASP A 365 -20.11 -9.37 4.59
CA ASP A 365 -20.83 -10.01 5.69
C ASP A 365 -20.97 -11.53 5.47
N MET A 366 -21.20 -11.98 4.24
CA MET A 366 -21.24 -13.40 3.87
C MET A 366 -19.90 -14.09 4.15
N PHE A 367 -18.78 -13.52 3.68
CA PHE A 367 -17.44 -14.06 3.93
C PHE A 367 -17.10 -14.09 5.42
N PHE A 368 -17.49 -13.07 6.17
CA PHE A 368 -17.27 -13.03 7.61
C PHE A 368 -18.08 -14.12 8.32
N LYS A 369 -19.39 -14.22 8.07
CA LYS A 369 -20.29 -15.18 8.73
C LYS A 369 -19.95 -16.63 8.42
N HIS A 370 -19.69 -16.96 7.16
CA HIS A 370 -19.53 -18.35 6.72
C HIS A 370 -18.08 -18.84 6.68
N LYS A 371 -17.10 -17.93 6.50
CA LYS A 371 -15.69 -18.31 6.34
C LYS A 371 -14.76 -17.72 7.40
N ASN A 372 -15.25 -16.83 8.27
CA ASN A 372 -14.41 -16.07 9.20
C ASN A 372 -13.21 -15.42 8.49
N LYS A 373 -13.46 -14.87 7.29
CA LYS A 373 -12.49 -14.14 6.48
C LYS A 373 -12.87 -12.67 6.44
N TYR A 374 -11.87 -11.80 6.47
CA TYR A 374 -11.98 -10.36 6.41
C TYR A 374 -11.54 -9.86 5.03
N PRO A 375 -12.12 -8.75 4.54
CA PRO A 375 -11.73 -8.18 3.27
C PRO A 375 -10.31 -7.60 3.36
N SER A 376 -9.55 -7.83 2.30
CA SER A 376 -8.21 -7.31 2.12
C SER A 376 -8.21 -5.84 1.72
N PRO A 377 -7.03 -5.18 1.75
CA PRO A 377 -6.87 -3.86 1.15
C PRO A 377 -7.35 -3.82 -0.30
N TYR A 378 -7.22 -4.92 -1.05
CA TYR A 378 -7.54 -4.97 -2.48
C TYR A 378 -9.04 -4.97 -2.78
N TYR A 379 -9.86 -5.55 -1.91
CA TYR A 379 -11.31 -5.70 -2.14
C TYR A 379 -12.02 -4.35 -2.29
N TYR A 380 -11.90 -3.48 -1.29
CA TYR A 380 -12.50 -2.14 -1.36
C TYR A 380 -11.72 -1.19 -2.27
N SER A 381 -10.41 -1.39 -2.46
CA SER A 381 -9.65 -0.59 -3.44
C SER A 381 -10.18 -0.80 -4.86
N MET A 382 -10.49 -2.05 -5.22
CA MET A 382 -11.05 -2.41 -6.52
C MET A 382 -12.45 -1.78 -6.71
N LEU A 383 -13.30 -1.82 -5.68
CA LEU A 383 -14.59 -1.12 -5.70
C LEU A 383 -14.40 0.39 -5.87
N THR A 384 -13.47 1.00 -5.14
CA THR A 384 -13.18 2.44 -5.26
C THR A 384 -12.73 2.79 -6.68
N PHE A 385 -11.86 1.99 -7.30
CA PHE A 385 -11.42 2.22 -8.68
C PHE A 385 -12.60 2.18 -9.65
N TYR A 386 -13.47 1.16 -9.52
CA TYR A 386 -14.70 1.06 -10.31
C TYR A 386 -15.60 2.29 -10.15
N LEU A 387 -15.87 2.73 -8.92
CA LEU A 387 -16.71 3.89 -8.62
C LEU A 387 -16.12 5.24 -9.09
N LEU A 388 -14.78 5.32 -9.19
CA LEU A 388 -14.06 6.49 -9.72
C LEU A 388 -13.85 6.43 -11.24
N ASN A 389 -14.37 5.40 -11.91
CA ASN A 389 -14.14 5.11 -13.33
C ASN A 389 -12.65 4.97 -13.71
N ILE A 390 -11.83 4.48 -12.79
CA ILE A 390 -10.41 4.17 -13.04
C ILE A 390 -10.33 2.69 -13.44
N PRO A 391 -9.63 2.32 -14.54
CA PRO A 391 -9.43 0.92 -14.92
C PRO A 391 -8.85 0.10 -13.77
N VAL A 392 -9.51 -1.00 -13.38
CA VAL A 392 -9.07 -1.80 -12.22
C VAL A 392 -7.76 -2.56 -12.47
N ASP A 393 -7.38 -2.75 -13.74
CA ASP A 393 -6.06 -3.27 -14.11
C ASP A 393 -4.90 -2.35 -13.70
N LEU A 394 -5.17 -1.08 -13.39
CA LEU A 394 -4.18 -0.15 -12.84
C LEU A 394 -3.96 -0.33 -11.34
N LEU A 395 -4.84 -1.07 -10.64
CA LEU A 395 -4.78 -1.22 -9.19
C LEU A 395 -3.44 -1.80 -8.71
N PRO A 396 -2.87 -2.88 -9.30
CA PRO A 396 -1.53 -3.36 -8.95
C PRO A 396 -0.46 -2.28 -8.93
N THR A 397 -0.41 -1.47 -9.98
CA THR A 397 0.59 -0.42 -10.16
C THR A 397 0.39 0.72 -9.17
N ILE A 398 -0.82 1.27 -9.08
CA ILE A 398 -1.12 2.37 -8.17
C ILE A 398 -0.96 1.91 -6.70
N TYR A 399 -1.34 0.67 -6.37
CA TYR A 399 -1.12 0.10 -5.05
C TYR A 399 0.37 0.02 -4.72
N PHE A 400 1.21 -0.47 -5.64
CA PHE A 400 2.66 -0.47 -5.44
C PHE A 400 3.23 0.94 -5.22
N LEU A 401 2.89 1.90 -6.09
CA LEU A 401 3.36 3.29 -5.97
C LEU A 401 2.92 3.95 -4.68
N SER A 402 1.70 3.68 -4.23
CA SER A 402 1.20 4.19 -2.94
C SER A 402 2.03 3.70 -1.75
N ARG A 403 2.65 2.52 -1.85
CA ARG A 403 3.41 1.88 -0.77
C ARG A 403 4.89 2.21 -0.76
N LEU A 404 5.42 2.79 -1.84
CA LEU A 404 6.83 3.18 -1.92
C LEU A 404 7.29 4.07 -0.75
N PRO A 405 6.54 5.11 -0.31
CA PRO A 405 6.97 5.94 0.83
C PRO A 405 7.18 5.13 2.11
N SER A 406 6.29 4.17 2.39
CA SER A 406 6.38 3.27 3.53
C SER A 406 7.60 2.36 3.43
N ILE A 407 7.81 1.74 2.28
CA ILE A 407 8.95 0.84 2.03
C ILE A 407 10.26 1.56 2.32
N ILE A 408 10.42 2.78 1.79
CA ILE A 408 11.62 3.61 1.97
C ILE A 408 11.77 4.05 3.43
N ALA A 409 10.68 4.43 4.08
CA ALA A 409 10.70 4.78 5.50
C ALA A 409 11.22 3.63 6.37
N HIS A 410 10.75 2.40 6.13
CA HIS A 410 11.20 1.19 6.85
C HIS A 410 12.66 0.86 6.57
N ILE A 411 13.10 0.99 5.31
CA ILE A 411 14.52 0.80 4.92
C ILE A 411 15.41 1.82 5.63
N ASN A 412 14.99 3.09 5.66
CA ASN A 412 15.75 4.16 6.30
C ASN A 412 15.83 3.97 7.82
N GLU A 413 14.73 3.56 8.44
CA GLU A 413 14.72 3.18 9.86
C GLU A 413 15.68 2.01 10.14
N GLN A 414 15.68 1.00 9.27
CA GLN A 414 16.54 -0.17 9.42
C GLN A 414 18.03 0.17 9.27
N LYS A 415 18.39 0.95 8.25
CA LYS A 415 19.76 1.45 8.03
C LYS A 415 20.26 2.34 9.17
N GLN A 416 19.38 3.16 9.76
CA GLN A 416 19.73 3.99 10.92
C GLN A 416 19.98 3.14 12.18
N ASN A 417 19.20 2.06 12.37
CA ASN A 417 19.32 1.20 13.54
C ASN A 417 20.54 0.27 13.50
N LYS A 418 21.08 -0.05 12.31
CA LYS A 418 22.28 -0.90 12.09
C LYS A 418 22.24 -2.27 12.78
N LYS A 419 21.06 -2.75 13.18
CA LYS A 419 20.89 -4.07 13.82
C LYS A 419 20.77 -5.13 12.72
N ILE A 420 21.75 -6.01 12.62
CA ILE A 420 21.71 -7.18 11.72
C ILE A 420 20.88 -8.28 12.39
N VAL A 421 19.92 -8.84 11.64
CA VAL A 421 19.19 -10.04 12.07
C VAL A 421 19.99 -11.25 11.61
N LYS A 422 20.49 -12.03 12.57
CA LYS A 422 21.11 -13.34 12.32
C LYS A 422 20.15 -14.44 12.74
N TYR A 423 19.94 -15.41 11.87
CA TYR A 423 19.13 -16.58 12.17
C TYR A 423 20.02 -17.75 12.59
N SER A 424 19.48 -18.57 13.47
CA SER A 424 20.04 -19.88 13.80
C SER A 424 18.97 -20.91 13.49
N SER A 425 19.33 -21.96 12.77
CA SER A 425 18.46 -23.10 12.53
C SER A 425 18.72 -24.18 13.57
N VAL A 426 17.69 -25.00 13.85
CA VAL A 426 17.88 -26.26 14.58
C VAL A 426 18.15 -27.33 13.53
N TYR A 427 19.35 -27.90 13.55
CA TYR A 427 19.70 -29.01 12.66
C TYR A 427 18.97 -30.28 13.11
N VAL A 428 18.18 -30.85 12.20
CA VAL A 428 17.42 -32.11 12.41
C VAL A 428 17.83 -33.22 11.43
N GLY A 429 18.93 -33.00 10.71
CA GLY A 429 19.49 -34.00 9.80
C GLY A 429 20.23 -35.11 10.55
N ASN A 430 20.62 -36.15 9.81
CA ASN A 430 21.41 -37.24 10.37
C ASN A 430 22.77 -36.72 10.81
N VAL A 431 23.22 -37.15 11.98
CA VAL A 431 24.60 -36.90 12.43
C VAL A 431 25.54 -37.54 11.39
N PRO A 432 26.59 -36.84 10.92
CA PRO A 432 27.55 -37.42 10.00
C PRO A 432 28.08 -38.74 10.55
N THR A 433 27.91 -39.84 9.80
CA THR A 433 28.58 -41.09 10.11
C THR A 433 30.06 -40.92 9.74
N ASP A 434 30.96 -41.30 10.64
CA ASP A 434 32.40 -41.22 10.41
C ASP A 434 32.75 -41.84 9.05
N ILE A 435 33.44 -41.09 8.19
CA ILE A 435 33.90 -41.52 6.85
C ILE A 435 35.01 -42.60 6.96
N TYR A 436 35.25 -43.17 8.14
CA TYR A 436 36.29 -44.17 8.37
C TYR A 436 35.68 -45.49 8.79
N GLN A 437 35.28 -46.29 7.81
CA GLN A 437 35.42 -47.75 7.83
C GLN A 437 35.19 -48.34 6.43
N SER A 438 36.23 -48.27 5.58
CA SER A 438 36.61 -49.34 4.65
C SER A 438 38.03 -49.10 4.15
#